data_AF-Q56TM3-F1
#
_entry.id   AF-Q56TM3-F1
#
_cell.length_a   1.000
_cell.length_b   1.000
_cell.length_c   1.000
_cell.angle_alpha   90.00
_cell.angle_beta   90.00
_cell.angle_gamma   90.00
#
_symmetry.space_group_name_H-M   'P 1'
#
loop_
_entity.id
_entity.type
_entity.pdbx_description
1 polymer ?
#
loop_
_entity_poly.entity_id
_entity_poly.type
_entity_poly.pdbx_seq_one_letter_code
_entity_poly.pdbx_strand_id
1 'polypeptide(L)'
;ALLAVAPVAASAVSTVSADPVQTATQLGTVPALSNGDTVNVKPNVSLNTSAYEGVKANISVSFSAAVNGTTAISNFKPGVSEISLWKVEKDKVTHVTDLQKVTSSNAGATYQVKMTNVGLNFGSQNANKKITLTFPEGDGFKLASNNSFTNSRTIQLDKNGTVTLNEVVLHVTAKDFANPAVVNWLNATTNAVVNSGNVELYAGSDAGKMNVNQVIAAVRAKYYATNFGTLTNKESSDIKYTDNLVEALKAAGVEVKDNWFVAPKSFTFNMTATANNNDASKTLAVTVNVPNGKEVTPATVPSQPKTIMHNAYFYDKDAKRVGTDKVTRYNTVNVSMNKTKFSNGIEYYEVIEGGKATGKFINADNIDGTKRT
;
A
#
# COMPACT_ATOMS: atom_id res chain seq x y z
N ALA A 1 -46.85 37.92 43.07
CA ALA A 1 -45.49 37.35 43.15
C ALA A 1 -45.10 36.88 41.75
N LEU A 2 -44.09 37.51 41.16
CA LEU A 2 -43.60 37.19 39.82
C LEU A 2 -42.76 35.91 39.94
N LEU A 3 -43.27 34.78 39.43
CA LEU A 3 -42.51 33.52 39.42
C LEU A 3 -41.38 33.65 38.40
N ALA A 4 -40.14 33.61 38.88
CA ALA A 4 -38.95 33.55 38.05
C ALA A 4 -38.91 32.21 37.29
N VAL A 5 -38.88 32.29 35.96
CA VAL A 5 -38.60 31.14 35.09
C VAL A 5 -37.11 30.84 35.19
N ALA A 6 -36.76 29.64 35.63
CA ALA A 6 -35.39 29.16 35.67
C ALA A 6 -34.81 29.01 34.23
N PRO A 7 -33.51 29.26 34.01
CA PRO A 7 -32.91 29.10 32.70
C PRO A 7 -32.94 27.63 32.29
N VAL A 8 -33.47 27.36 31.09
CA VAL A 8 -33.37 26.06 30.44
C VAL A 8 -31.90 25.82 30.13
N ALA A 9 -31.31 24.83 30.79
CA ALA A 9 -29.97 24.35 30.49
C ALA A 9 -29.93 23.91 29.02
N ALA A 10 -29.09 24.55 28.23
CA ALA A 10 -28.78 24.11 26.87
C ALA A 10 -28.21 22.69 26.97
N SER A 11 -28.94 21.71 26.44
CA SER A 11 -28.48 20.33 26.33
C SER A 11 -27.17 20.32 25.56
N ALA A 12 -26.09 20.01 26.26
CA ALA A 12 -24.76 19.85 25.69
C ALA A 12 -24.85 18.82 24.55
N VAL A 13 -24.63 19.28 23.32
CA VAL A 13 -24.40 18.40 22.18
C VAL A 13 -23.11 17.64 22.48
N SER A 14 -23.23 16.32 22.52
CA SER A 14 -22.14 15.38 22.79
C SER A 14 -20.94 15.69 21.90
N THR A 15 -19.93 16.35 22.48
CA THR A 15 -18.60 16.45 21.90
C THR A 15 -18.02 15.05 21.90
N VAL A 16 -17.80 14.49 20.72
CA VAL A 16 -17.13 13.22 20.52
C VAL A 16 -15.79 13.30 21.24
N SER A 17 -15.65 12.59 22.37
CA SER A 17 -14.35 12.34 22.97
C SER A 17 -13.57 11.47 22.00
N ALA A 18 -12.85 12.11 21.07
CA ALA A 18 -11.63 11.51 20.57
C ALA A 18 -10.78 11.21 21.81
N ASP A 19 -10.30 9.97 21.95
CA ASP A 19 -9.24 9.69 22.92
C ASP A 19 -8.19 10.81 22.78
N PRO A 20 -7.70 11.39 23.89
CA PRO A 20 -6.65 12.39 23.80
C PRO A 20 -5.54 11.79 22.95
N VAL A 21 -5.24 12.44 21.82
CA VAL A 21 -4.11 12.07 20.97
C VAL A 21 -2.92 11.98 21.90
N GLN A 22 -2.49 10.74 22.19
CA GLN A 22 -1.32 10.55 23.00
C GLN A 22 -0.19 11.21 22.22
N THR A 23 0.32 12.31 22.74
CA THR A 23 1.57 12.90 22.27
C THR A 23 2.56 11.75 22.22
N ALA A 24 3.04 11.40 21.03
CA ALA A 24 4.12 10.44 20.89
C ALA A 24 5.33 11.05 21.60
N THR A 25 5.59 10.62 22.85
CA THR A 25 6.66 11.12 23.70
C THR A 25 8.03 10.54 23.32
N GLN A 26 8.10 9.70 22.29
CA GLN A 26 9.36 9.17 21.78
C GLN A 26 9.36 9.06 20.25
N LEU A 27 10.15 9.92 19.63
CA LEU A 27 10.46 9.95 18.20
C LEU A 27 11.58 8.95 17.90
N GLY A 28 11.49 8.22 16.78
CA GLY A 28 12.69 7.75 16.11
C GLY A 28 13.54 8.97 15.68
N THR A 29 14.86 8.83 15.64
CA THR A 29 15.79 9.95 15.41
C THR A 29 15.61 10.58 14.02
N VAL A 30 14.87 11.70 13.91
CA VAL A 30 14.72 12.44 12.63
C VAL A 30 16.11 12.86 12.12
N PRO A 31 16.51 12.48 10.88
CA PRO A 31 17.82 12.79 10.35
C PRO A 31 17.98 14.29 10.15
N ALA A 32 19.22 14.74 10.07
CA ALA A 32 19.52 16.12 9.72
C ALA A 32 19.08 16.40 8.27
N LEU A 33 18.32 17.47 8.10
CA LEU A 33 17.81 17.95 6.82
C LEU A 33 18.76 18.95 6.19
N SER A 34 18.86 18.90 4.87
CA SER A 34 19.51 19.90 4.05
C SER A 34 18.51 20.95 3.57
N ASN A 35 19.02 22.15 3.25
CA ASN A 35 18.17 23.17 2.64
C ASN A 35 17.76 22.70 1.23
N GLY A 36 16.45 22.74 0.95
CA GLY A 36 15.87 22.30 -0.32
C GLY A 36 15.37 20.85 -0.30
N ASP A 37 15.55 20.10 0.79
CA ASP A 37 15.05 18.73 0.89
C ASP A 37 13.53 18.68 0.69
N THR A 38 13.08 17.66 -0.05
CA THR A 38 11.66 17.38 -0.20
C THR A 38 11.21 16.37 0.85
N VAL A 39 10.13 16.71 1.54
CA VAL A 39 9.54 15.93 2.62
C VAL A 39 8.15 15.51 2.17
N ASN A 40 7.97 14.19 2.03
CA ASN A 40 6.70 13.64 1.58
C ASN A 40 5.79 13.40 2.79
N VAL A 41 4.58 13.92 2.71
CA VAL A 41 3.54 13.70 3.71
C VAL A 41 2.74 12.46 3.34
N LYS A 42 2.57 11.56 4.31
CA LYS A 42 1.75 10.36 4.23
C LYS A 42 0.55 10.50 5.18
N PRO A 43 -0.62 10.83 4.63
CA PRO A 43 -1.89 10.79 5.36
C PRO A 43 -2.23 9.38 5.85
N ASN A 44 -2.78 9.26 7.05
CA ASN A 44 -3.43 8.06 7.58
C ASN A 44 -4.80 8.47 8.11
N VAL A 45 -5.79 8.46 7.21
CA VAL A 45 -7.17 8.84 7.52
C VAL A 45 -8.10 7.67 7.29
N SER A 46 -8.97 7.39 8.25
CA SER A 46 -10.06 6.43 8.11
C SER A 46 -11.39 7.07 8.49
N LEU A 47 -12.43 6.71 7.74
CA LEU A 47 -13.80 7.11 8.00
C LEU A 47 -14.67 5.87 7.82
N ASN A 48 -15.24 5.38 8.90
CA ASN A 48 -16.19 4.29 8.83
C ASN A 48 -17.59 4.85 9.05
N THR A 49 -18.50 4.40 8.20
CA THR A 49 -19.92 4.70 8.28
C THR A 49 -20.53 4.10 9.54
N SER A 50 -21.68 4.63 9.97
CA SER A 50 -22.50 3.94 10.96
C SER A 50 -23.06 2.65 10.35
N ALA A 51 -23.18 1.62 11.19
CA ALA A 51 -23.73 0.33 10.81
C ALA A 51 -25.15 0.17 11.37
N TYR A 52 -25.50 -1.02 11.85
CA TYR A 52 -26.77 -1.29 12.53
C TYR A 52 -26.90 -0.51 13.85
N GLU A 53 -28.10 -0.53 14.43
CA GLU A 53 -28.47 0.23 15.62
C GLU A 53 -27.44 0.06 16.76
N GLY A 54 -26.93 1.19 17.26
CA GLY A 54 -25.91 1.24 18.31
C GLY A 54 -24.46 1.40 17.82
N VAL A 55 -24.16 1.18 16.54
CA VAL A 55 -22.80 1.38 15.97
C VAL A 55 -22.71 2.72 15.24
N LYS A 56 -22.04 3.67 15.88
CA LYS A 56 -21.86 5.04 15.37
C LYS A 56 -20.74 5.10 14.33
N ALA A 57 -20.87 6.01 13.37
CA ALA A 57 -19.77 6.37 12.46
C ALA A 57 -18.57 6.87 13.26
N ASN A 58 -17.36 6.57 12.79
CA ASN A 58 -16.14 7.05 13.41
C ASN A 58 -15.13 7.53 12.38
N ILE A 59 -14.33 8.52 12.79
CA ILE A 59 -13.26 9.09 12.01
C ILE A 59 -11.96 9.03 12.81
N SER A 60 -10.89 8.58 12.18
CA SER A 60 -9.54 8.63 12.74
C SER A 60 -8.62 9.33 11.76
N VAL A 61 -7.79 10.24 12.27
CA VAL A 61 -6.96 11.11 11.46
C VAL A 61 -5.59 11.21 12.10
N SER A 62 -4.58 10.84 11.34
CA SER A 62 -3.19 11.19 11.61
C SER A 62 -2.49 11.39 10.27
N PHE A 63 -1.36 12.07 10.29
CA PHE A 63 -0.48 12.04 9.13
C PHE A 63 0.96 12.18 9.59
N SER A 64 1.86 11.75 8.73
CA SER A 64 3.27 11.81 9.02
C SER A 64 4.04 12.38 7.85
N ALA A 65 5.15 13.04 8.11
CA ALA A 65 6.03 13.64 7.13
C ALA A 65 7.36 12.89 7.18
N ALA A 66 7.74 12.26 6.07
CA ALA A 66 8.92 11.40 6.02
C ALA A 66 10.02 11.97 5.14
N VAL A 67 11.26 11.86 5.61
CA VAL A 67 12.50 12.15 4.85
C VAL A 67 13.45 10.99 5.05
N ASN A 68 13.97 10.42 3.95
CA ASN A 68 14.95 9.33 3.98
C ASN A 68 14.57 8.18 4.95
N GLY A 69 13.29 7.81 4.97
CA GLY A 69 12.77 6.72 5.82
C GLY A 69 12.47 7.09 7.28
N THR A 70 12.71 8.33 7.70
CA THR A 70 12.40 8.77 9.07
C THR A 70 11.25 9.76 9.12
N THR A 71 10.46 9.70 10.19
CA THR A 71 9.09 10.21 10.21
C THR A 71 8.88 11.24 11.32
N ALA A 72 8.46 12.46 10.97
CA ALA A 72 7.79 13.39 11.86
C ALA A 72 6.28 13.10 11.85
N ILE A 73 5.61 13.18 13.00
CA ILE A 73 4.16 12.93 13.10
C ILE A 73 3.44 14.26 13.37
N SER A 74 2.23 14.42 12.84
CA SER A 74 1.36 15.55 13.13
C SER A 74 1.04 15.67 14.62
N ASN A 75 1.20 16.86 15.18
CA ASN A 75 0.78 17.19 16.54
C ASN A 75 -0.41 18.14 16.48
N PHE A 76 -1.44 17.84 17.26
CA PHE A 76 -2.62 18.69 17.43
C PHE A 76 -2.51 19.44 18.76
N LYS A 77 -2.79 20.74 18.75
CA LYS A 77 -2.79 21.55 19.98
C LYS A 77 -4.19 21.49 20.61
N PRO A 78 -4.34 20.91 21.82
CA PRO A 78 -5.63 20.85 22.50
C PRO A 78 -6.25 22.25 22.66
N GLY A 79 -7.55 22.36 22.38
CA GLY A 79 -8.32 23.61 22.50
C GLY A 79 -8.02 24.67 21.44
N VAL A 80 -7.19 24.37 20.43
CA VAL A 80 -6.84 25.30 19.33
C VAL A 80 -6.98 24.64 17.96
N SER A 81 -6.61 23.37 17.85
CA SER A 81 -6.80 22.60 16.62
C SER A 81 -8.24 22.10 16.55
N GLU A 82 -8.91 22.33 15.43
CA GLU A 82 -10.23 21.78 15.13
C GLU A 82 -10.10 20.71 14.05
N ILE A 83 -10.92 19.67 14.15
CA ILE A 83 -11.06 18.64 13.13
C ILE A 83 -12.51 18.64 12.69
N SER A 84 -12.74 18.83 11.40
CA SER A 84 -14.08 18.87 10.80
C SER A 84 -14.16 17.97 9.59
N LEU A 85 -15.32 17.35 9.41
CA LEU A 85 -15.60 16.48 8.27
C LEU A 85 -16.50 17.21 7.28
N TRP A 86 -16.17 17.12 6.00
CA TRP A 86 -16.91 17.75 4.92
C TRP A 86 -17.22 16.75 3.83
N LYS A 87 -18.47 16.66 3.39
CA LYS A 87 -18.86 15.79 2.30
C LYS A 87 -18.52 16.46 0.97
N VAL A 88 -17.85 15.73 0.08
CA VAL A 88 -17.56 16.18 -1.28
C VAL A 88 -18.69 15.71 -2.18
N GLU A 89 -19.34 16.66 -2.83
CA GLU A 89 -20.38 16.44 -3.83
C GLU A 89 -19.96 17.16 -5.12
N LYS A 90 -20.57 16.79 -6.25
CA LYS A 90 -20.11 17.19 -7.60
C LYS A 90 -19.74 18.67 -7.74
N ASP A 91 -20.53 19.56 -7.16
CA ASP A 91 -20.35 21.02 -7.29
C ASP A 91 -20.24 21.75 -5.93
N LYS A 92 -20.15 21.00 -4.82
CA LYS A 92 -20.14 21.61 -3.47
C LYS A 92 -19.45 20.75 -2.42
N VAL A 93 -18.93 21.42 -1.40
CA VAL A 93 -18.37 20.79 -0.21
C VAL A 93 -19.19 21.24 0.99
N THR A 94 -19.83 20.31 1.70
CA THR A 94 -20.78 20.62 2.78
C THR A 94 -20.27 20.12 4.14
N HIS A 95 -20.41 20.95 5.17
CA HIS A 95 -19.96 20.60 6.52
C HIS A 95 -20.86 19.51 7.14
N VAL A 96 -20.25 18.43 7.62
CA VAL A 96 -20.93 17.38 8.37
C VAL A 96 -20.96 17.78 9.84
N THR A 97 -22.09 18.31 10.29
CA THR A 97 -22.28 18.74 11.67
C THR A 97 -22.69 17.61 12.62
N ASP A 98 -23.09 16.47 12.07
CA ASP A 98 -23.49 15.29 12.82
C ASP A 98 -22.94 14.03 12.13
N LEU A 99 -21.96 13.39 12.77
CA LEU A 99 -21.33 12.16 12.26
C LEU A 99 -22.34 11.01 12.13
N GLN A 100 -23.47 11.02 12.86
CA GLN A 100 -24.50 9.99 12.72
C GLN A 100 -25.19 10.01 11.34
N LYS A 101 -25.03 11.10 10.58
CA LYS A 101 -25.53 11.19 9.20
C LYS A 101 -24.61 10.55 8.17
N VAL A 102 -23.44 10.07 8.58
CA VAL A 102 -22.52 9.29 7.73
C VAL A 102 -22.89 7.81 7.88
N THR A 103 -23.86 7.36 7.10
CA THR A 103 -24.43 6.01 7.17
C THR A 103 -23.87 5.10 6.08
N SER A 104 -24.17 3.80 6.11
CA SER A 104 -23.72 2.83 5.09
C SER A 104 -24.06 3.27 3.65
N SER A 105 -25.13 4.04 3.44
CA SER A 105 -25.46 4.62 2.12
C SER A 105 -24.41 5.61 1.60
N ASN A 106 -23.50 6.07 2.46
CA ASN A 106 -22.39 6.96 2.11
C ASN A 106 -21.09 6.19 1.83
N ALA A 107 -21.05 4.87 2.00
CA ALA A 107 -19.88 4.08 1.68
C ALA A 107 -19.46 4.27 0.22
N GLY A 108 -18.15 4.31 -0.04
CA GLY A 108 -17.57 4.63 -1.34
C GLY A 108 -17.56 6.12 -1.70
N ALA A 109 -18.27 6.98 -0.97
CA ALA A 109 -18.23 8.42 -1.21
C ALA A 109 -16.97 9.08 -0.63
N THR A 110 -16.50 10.13 -1.30
CA THR A 110 -15.33 10.92 -0.86
C THR A 110 -15.74 12.03 0.10
N TYR A 111 -14.95 12.20 1.15
CA TYR A 111 -15.03 13.27 2.13
C TYR A 111 -13.70 13.99 2.25
N GLN A 112 -13.74 15.21 2.77
CA GLN A 112 -12.59 15.99 3.18
C GLN A 112 -12.56 16.08 4.70
N VAL A 113 -11.42 15.73 5.28
CA VAL A 113 -11.09 16.05 6.66
C VAL A 113 -10.31 17.35 6.65
N LYS A 114 -10.87 18.40 7.24
CA LYS A 114 -10.22 19.69 7.40
C LYS A 114 -9.77 19.84 8.84
N MET A 115 -8.47 20.06 9.02
CA MET A 115 -7.86 20.27 10.31
C MET A 115 -7.26 21.68 10.37
N THR A 116 -7.42 22.37 11.49
CA THR A 116 -6.81 23.69 11.69
C THR A 116 -5.66 23.62 12.69
N ASN A 117 -4.71 24.55 12.54
CA ASN A 117 -3.59 24.73 13.49
C ASN A 117 -2.81 23.44 13.77
N VAL A 118 -2.38 22.73 12.73
CA VAL A 118 -1.64 21.46 12.86
C VAL A 118 -0.14 21.70 12.89
N GLY A 119 0.54 21.18 13.91
CA GLY A 119 1.99 21.27 14.03
C GLY A 119 2.72 20.07 13.40
N LEU A 120 3.86 20.33 12.77
CA LEU A 120 4.85 19.32 12.43
C LEU A 120 6.16 19.64 13.14
N ASN A 121 6.75 18.64 13.79
CA ASN A 121 8.01 18.78 14.51
C ASN A 121 9.08 17.88 13.89
N PHE A 122 10.11 18.50 13.29
CA PHE A 122 11.25 17.82 12.69
C PHE A 122 12.48 17.79 13.62
N GLY A 123 12.36 18.30 14.85
CA GLY A 123 13.41 18.34 15.85
C GLY A 123 14.34 19.55 15.72
N SER A 124 14.92 19.99 16.84
CA SER A 124 15.75 21.20 16.93
C SER A 124 17.03 21.16 16.08
N GLN A 125 17.52 19.96 15.74
CA GLN A 125 18.63 19.77 14.80
C GLN A 125 18.31 20.30 13.39
N ASN A 126 17.03 20.44 13.07
CA ASN A 126 16.51 20.95 11.80
C ASN A 126 16.04 22.41 11.87
N ALA A 127 16.41 23.13 12.93
CA ALA A 127 16.07 24.54 13.12
C ALA A 127 16.46 25.41 11.91
N ASN A 128 15.57 26.33 11.54
CA ASN A 128 15.76 27.32 10.47
C ASN A 128 16.00 26.76 9.06
N LYS A 129 15.88 25.43 8.86
CA LYS A 129 16.05 24.81 7.54
C LYS A 129 14.89 25.16 6.62
N LYS A 130 15.20 25.32 5.33
CA LYS A 130 14.20 25.44 4.26
C LYS A 130 13.93 24.07 3.66
N ILE A 131 12.70 23.63 3.69
CA ILE A 131 12.28 22.31 3.18
C ILE A 131 11.07 22.46 2.28
N THR A 132 10.82 21.52 1.39
CA THR A 132 9.60 21.46 0.57
C THR A 132 8.69 20.38 1.13
N LEU A 133 7.55 20.77 1.70
CA LEU A 133 6.50 19.82 2.10
C LEU A 133 5.65 19.48 0.87
N THR A 134 5.42 18.20 0.63
CA THR A 134 4.60 17.70 -0.48
C THR A 134 3.58 16.68 0.02
N PHE A 135 2.30 16.95 -0.26
CA PHE A 135 1.16 16.08 0.00
C PHE A 135 0.78 15.29 -1.26
N PRO A 136 0.05 14.17 -1.12
CA PRO A 136 -0.56 13.49 -2.26
C PRO A 136 -1.44 14.43 -3.10
N GLU A 137 -1.67 14.07 -4.36
CA GLU A 137 -2.60 14.80 -5.22
C GLU A 137 -4.01 14.83 -4.60
N GLY A 138 -4.67 15.99 -4.69
CA GLY A 138 -5.95 16.27 -4.03
C GLY A 138 -5.80 16.77 -2.59
N ASP A 139 -4.82 16.27 -1.83
CA ASP A 139 -4.56 16.71 -0.46
C ASP A 139 -3.69 17.96 -0.41
N GLY A 140 -3.69 18.65 0.72
CA GLY A 140 -2.84 19.83 0.85
C GLY A 140 -3.02 20.61 2.14
N PHE A 141 -2.43 21.79 2.15
CA PHE A 141 -2.37 22.63 3.32
C PHE A 141 -2.35 24.13 2.99
N LYS A 142 -2.59 24.93 4.02
CA LYS A 142 -2.38 26.38 4.06
C LYS A 142 -1.41 26.71 5.18
N LEU A 143 -0.59 27.74 4.98
CA LEU A 143 0.28 28.27 6.02
C LEU A 143 -0.37 29.50 6.66
N ALA A 144 -0.07 29.77 7.92
CA ALA A 144 -0.53 31.00 8.57
C ALA A 144 0.02 32.25 7.85
N SER A 145 1.26 32.17 7.34
CA SER A 145 1.90 33.23 6.57
C SER A 145 1.40 33.36 5.13
N ASN A 146 0.69 32.35 4.61
CA ASN A 146 0.15 32.36 3.25
C ASN A 146 -1.07 31.43 3.16
N ASN A 147 -2.24 32.04 3.06
CA ASN A 147 -3.54 31.37 3.08
C ASN A 147 -3.93 30.69 1.75
N SER A 148 -3.05 30.69 0.75
CA SER A 148 -3.27 29.95 -0.50
C SER A 148 -3.06 28.45 -0.29
N PHE A 149 -4.09 27.66 -0.61
CA PHE A 149 -4.08 26.21 -0.55
C PHE A 149 -3.13 25.64 -1.60
N THR A 150 -2.33 24.65 -1.22
CA THR A 150 -1.40 23.96 -2.12
C THR A 150 -1.13 22.55 -1.62
N ASN A 151 -0.82 21.65 -2.55
CA ASN A 151 -0.31 20.32 -2.24
C ASN A 151 1.21 20.29 -2.06
N SER A 152 1.95 21.33 -2.50
CA SER A 152 3.40 21.41 -2.31
C SER A 152 3.89 22.84 -2.09
N ARG A 153 4.82 23.05 -1.15
CA ARG A 153 5.44 24.37 -0.91
C ARG A 153 6.75 24.27 -0.14
N THR A 154 7.71 25.11 -0.53
CA THR A 154 8.91 25.38 0.26
C THR A 154 8.59 26.27 1.45
N ILE A 155 8.97 25.83 2.64
CA ILE A 155 8.75 26.48 3.93
C ILE A 155 10.05 26.59 4.70
N GLN A 156 10.11 27.50 5.65
CA GLN A 156 11.21 27.59 6.61
C GLN A 156 10.73 27.10 7.97
N LEU A 157 11.43 26.13 8.55
CA LEU A 157 11.20 25.67 9.91
C LEU A 157 11.62 26.74 10.92
N ASP A 158 10.97 26.78 12.07
CA ASP A 158 11.30 27.72 13.13
C ASP A 158 12.61 27.36 13.87
N LYS A 159 12.96 28.14 14.89
CA LYS A 159 14.15 27.92 15.73
C LYS A 159 14.17 26.57 16.47
N ASN A 160 13.04 25.87 16.53
CA ASN A 160 12.91 24.56 17.16
C ASN A 160 12.78 23.43 16.12
N GLY A 161 12.89 23.75 14.81
CA GLY A 161 12.69 22.78 13.74
C GLY A 161 11.22 22.39 13.53
N THR A 162 10.30 23.30 13.86
CA THR A 162 8.86 23.06 13.76
C THR A 162 8.20 23.98 12.74
N VAL A 163 7.00 23.59 12.29
CA VAL A 163 6.12 24.44 11.47
C VAL A 163 4.67 24.23 11.89
N THR A 164 3.87 25.29 11.82
CA THR A 164 2.41 25.22 12.01
C THR A 164 1.70 25.43 10.67
N LEU A 165 0.82 24.50 10.32
CA LEU A 165 -0.06 24.54 9.17
C LEU A 165 -1.42 25.10 9.65
N ASN A 166 -1.87 26.19 9.03
CA ASN A 166 -3.11 26.86 9.42
C ASN A 166 -4.33 25.99 9.10
N GLU A 167 -4.30 25.34 7.94
CA GLU A 167 -5.30 24.36 7.52
C GLU A 167 -4.59 23.19 6.85
N VAL A 168 -5.06 21.97 7.09
CA VAL A 168 -4.69 20.77 6.34
C VAL A 168 -5.98 20.11 5.86
N VAL A 169 -6.04 19.77 4.59
CA VAL A 169 -7.18 19.09 3.97
C VAL A 169 -6.71 17.74 3.45
N LEU A 170 -7.30 16.68 3.97
CA LEU A 170 -7.04 15.30 3.58
C LEU A 170 -8.32 14.66 3.03
N HIS A 171 -8.23 13.95 1.93
CA HIS A 171 -9.33 13.21 1.36
C HIS A 171 -9.42 11.81 1.98
N VAL A 172 -10.65 11.36 2.22
CA VAL A 172 -10.93 10.02 2.73
C VAL A 172 -12.19 9.47 2.07
N THR A 173 -12.17 8.18 1.76
CA THR A 173 -13.37 7.46 1.30
C THR A 173 -14.07 6.85 2.51
N ALA A 174 -15.36 7.09 2.64
CA ALA A 174 -16.17 6.48 3.70
C ALA A 174 -16.32 4.98 3.43
N LYS A 175 -16.21 4.16 4.49
CA LYS A 175 -16.24 2.70 4.39
C LYS A 175 -17.35 2.08 5.22
N ASP A 176 -18.00 1.05 4.68
CA ASP A 176 -18.90 0.17 5.43
C ASP A 176 -18.20 -1.18 5.68
N PHE A 177 -17.78 -1.40 6.92
CA PHE A 177 -17.17 -2.65 7.36
C PHE A 177 -18.20 -3.72 7.72
N ALA A 178 -19.46 -3.35 7.92
CA ALA A 178 -20.54 -4.31 8.17
C ALA A 178 -21.08 -4.92 6.87
N ASN A 179 -20.73 -4.37 5.71
CA ASN A 179 -21.16 -4.89 4.41
C ASN A 179 -20.48 -6.24 4.10
N PRO A 180 -21.24 -7.36 4.02
CA PRO A 180 -20.68 -8.69 3.72
C PRO A 180 -20.33 -8.87 2.23
N ALA A 181 -20.52 -7.84 1.40
CA ALA A 181 -20.21 -7.86 -0.01
C ALA A 181 -18.76 -8.29 -0.28
N VAL A 182 -18.63 -9.29 -1.14
CA VAL A 182 -17.35 -9.73 -1.68
C VAL A 182 -17.17 -9.20 -3.10
N VAL A 183 -15.93 -8.93 -3.49
CA VAL A 183 -15.60 -8.68 -4.89
C VAL A 183 -15.67 -9.98 -5.67
N ASN A 184 -16.38 -9.98 -6.79
CA ASN A 184 -16.41 -11.08 -7.76
C ASN A 184 -15.92 -10.59 -9.12
N TRP A 185 -15.21 -11.47 -9.82
CA TRP A 185 -14.85 -11.29 -11.23
C TRP A 185 -15.92 -11.96 -12.09
N LEU A 186 -16.37 -11.27 -13.13
CA LEU A 186 -17.39 -11.72 -14.05
C LEU A 186 -16.86 -11.67 -15.48
N ASN A 187 -17.34 -12.61 -16.30
CA ASN A 187 -17.19 -12.52 -17.75
C ASN A 187 -18.12 -11.41 -18.29
N ALA A 188 -17.58 -10.48 -19.08
CA ALA A 188 -18.30 -9.33 -19.60
C ALA A 188 -19.47 -9.68 -20.54
N THR A 189 -19.40 -10.82 -21.23
CA THR A 189 -20.43 -11.28 -22.16
C THR A 189 -21.55 -12.03 -21.45
N THR A 190 -21.19 -12.93 -20.52
CA THR A 190 -22.19 -13.83 -19.89
C THR A 190 -22.66 -13.36 -18.52
N ASN A 191 -21.96 -12.41 -17.90
CA ASN A 191 -22.12 -12.02 -16.50
C ASN A 191 -21.96 -13.18 -15.49
N ALA A 192 -21.40 -14.31 -15.92
CA ALA A 192 -21.10 -15.41 -15.02
C ALA A 192 -19.87 -15.09 -14.17
N VAL A 193 -19.91 -15.46 -12.89
CA VAL A 193 -18.75 -15.37 -11.99
C VAL A 193 -17.66 -16.32 -12.48
N VAL A 194 -16.43 -15.82 -12.55
CA VAL A 194 -15.24 -16.57 -12.95
C VAL A 194 -14.19 -16.57 -11.84
N ASN A 195 -13.42 -17.65 -11.75
CA ASN A 195 -12.29 -17.78 -10.82
C ASN A 195 -10.93 -17.75 -11.53
N SER A 196 -10.92 -17.80 -12.86
CA SER A 196 -9.75 -17.64 -13.72
C SER A 196 -10.14 -16.97 -15.03
N GLY A 197 -9.18 -16.28 -15.65
CA GLY A 197 -9.34 -15.64 -16.94
C GLY A 197 -8.48 -16.31 -18.00
N ASN A 198 -9.02 -16.43 -19.21
CA ASN A 198 -8.24 -16.77 -20.39
C ASN A 198 -8.46 -15.73 -21.50
N VAL A 199 -7.38 -15.27 -22.11
CA VAL A 199 -7.38 -14.37 -23.26
C VAL A 199 -6.41 -14.90 -24.32
N GLU A 200 -6.84 -14.87 -25.58
CA GLU A 200 -5.96 -15.10 -26.72
C GLU A 200 -5.62 -13.77 -27.36
N LEU A 201 -4.33 -13.52 -27.59
CA LEU A 201 -3.82 -12.32 -28.23
C LEU A 201 -2.76 -12.71 -29.25
N TYR A 202 -2.55 -11.86 -30.26
CA TYR A 202 -1.46 -12.02 -31.20
C TYR A 202 -0.41 -10.95 -30.95
N ALA A 203 0.86 -11.35 -30.93
CA ALA A 203 1.97 -10.41 -30.90
C ALA A 203 2.06 -9.64 -32.22
N GLY A 204 2.52 -8.39 -32.16
CA GLY A 204 2.70 -7.55 -33.35
C GLY A 204 3.81 -8.06 -34.28
N SER A 205 3.77 -7.63 -35.54
CA SER A 205 4.75 -8.01 -36.58
C SER A 205 6.19 -7.58 -36.26
N ASP A 206 6.37 -6.57 -35.40
CA ASP A 206 7.68 -6.11 -34.94
C ASP A 206 8.29 -7.08 -33.92
N ALA A 207 9.09 -8.03 -34.41
CA ALA A 207 9.89 -8.98 -33.63
C ALA A 207 9.09 -9.84 -32.62
N GLY A 208 7.77 -9.93 -32.75
CA GLY A 208 6.87 -10.63 -31.82
C GLY A 208 6.67 -9.87 -30.51
N LYS A 209 6.66 -8.54 -30.54
CA LYS A 209 6.48 -7.71 -29.34
C LYS A 209 5.02 -7.47 -28.98
N MET A 210 4.81 -7.25 -27.69
CA MET A 210 3.55 -6.83 -27.09
C MET A 210 3.80 -5.70 -26.07
N ASN A 211 2.79 -4.88 -25.84
CA ASN A 211 2.78 -3.86 -24.79
C ASN A 211 1.99 -4.34 -23.55
N VAL A 212 2.40 -3.94 -22.36
CA VAL A 212 1.69 -4.25 -21.10
C VAL A 212 0.25 -3.72 -21.13
N ASN A 213 0.05 -2.47 -21.57
CA ASN A 213 -1.26 -1.81 -21.52
C ASN A 213 -2.28 -2.48 -22.45
N GLN A 214 -1.87 -2.98 -23.62
CA GLN A 214 -2.78 -3.70 -24.52
C GLN A 214 -3.25 -5.04 -23.91
N VAL A 215 -2.39 -5.73 -23.15
CA VAL A 215 -2.76 -6.98 -22.48
C VAL A 215 -3.81 -6.67 -21.41
N ILE A 216 -3.54 -5.67 -20.56
CA ILE A 216 -4.48 -5.26 -19.51
C ILE A 216 -5.82 -4.81 -20.10
N ALA A 217 -5.79 -4.01 -21.18
CA ALA A 217 -7.00 -3.57 -21.86
C ALA A 217 -7.84 -4.74 -22.42
N ALA A 218 -7.19 -5.73 -23.04
CA ALA A 218 -7.88 -6.91 -23.57
C ALA A 218 -8.53 -7.75 -22.46
N VAL A 219 -7.84 -7.94 -21.33
CA VAL A 219 -8.42 -8.63 -20.17
C VAL A 219 -9.59 -7.85 -19.60
N ARG A 220 -9.46 -6.52 -19.43
CA ARG A 220 -10.51 -5.61 -18.95
C ARG A 220 -11.73 -5.52 -19.86
N ALA A 221 -11.57 -5.81 -21.16
CA ALA A 221 -12.68 -5.89 -22.10
C ALA A 221 -13.47 -7.20 -21.94
N LYS A 222 -12.82 -8.29 -21.53
CA LYS A 222 -13.43 -9.61 -21.36
C LYS A 222 -13.91 -9.89 -19.94
N TYR A 223 -13.29 -9.27 -18.95
CA TYR A 223 -13.58 -9.47 -17.53
C TYR A 223 -13.69 -8.14 -16.79
N TYR A 224 -14.66 -8.06 -15.90
CA TYR A 224 -14.83 -6.95 -14.99
C TYR A 224 -15.14 -7.47 -13.59
N ALA A 225 -14.91 -6.65 -12.57
CA ALA A 225 -15.24 -7.00 -11.21
C ALA A 225 -16.35 -6.09 -10.66
N THR A 226 -17.11 -6.65 -9.73
CA THR A 226 -18.17 -5.95 -8.98
C THR A 226 -18.22 -6.49 -7.57
N ASN A 227 -18.61 -5.66 -6.62
CA ASN A 227 -18.85 -6.02 -5.23
C ASN A 227 -20.34 -5.97 -4.86
N PHE A 228 -21.26 -5.89 -5.83
CA PHE A 228 -22.68 -5.92 -5.51
C PHE A 228 -23.09 -7.39 -5.34
N GLY A 229 -23.31 -7.82 -4.09
CA GLY A 229 -23.79 -9.17 -3.81
C GLY A 229 -25.19 -9.39 -4.39
N THR A 230 -26.15 -8.56 -3.98
CA THR A 230 -27.55 -8.52 -4.46
C THR A 230 -27.96 -7.07 -4.72
N LEU A 231 -29.05 -6.82 -5.47
CA LEU A 231 -29.59 -5.46 -5.65
C LEU A 231 -29.91 -4.76 -4.33
N THR A 232 -30.29 -5.53 -3.29
CA THR A 232 -30.60 -5.04 -1.95
C THR A 232 -29.36 -4.51 -1.22
N ASN A 233 -28.18 -5.00 -1.55
CA ASN A 233 -26.90 -4.60 -0.93
C ASN A 233 -26.05 -3.73 -1.88
N LYS A 234 -26.68 -3.12 -2.89
CA LYS A 234 -25.98 -2.28 -3.87
C LYS A 234 -25.67 -0.92 -3.25
N GLU A 235 -24.43 -0.75 -2.81
CA GLU A 235 -23.89 0.55 -2.40
C GLU A 235 -23.24 1.28 -3.58
N SER A 236 -22.89 2.55 -3.40
CA SER A 236 -22.01 3.23 -4.33
C SER A 236 -20.60 2.68 -4.15
N SER A 237 -20.04 2.03 -5.17
CA SER A 237 -18.67 1.53 -5.10
C SER A 237 -17.96 1.67 -6.44
N ASP A 238 -16.73 2.16 -6.36
CA ASP A 238 -15.77 2.11 -7.43
C ASP A 238 -14.81 0.93 -7.20
N ILE A 239 -14.55 0.19 -8.28
CA ILE A 239 -13.57 -0.89 -8.26
C ILE A 239 -12.24 -0.37 -8.80
N LYS A 240 -11.23 -0.38 -7.94
CA LYS A 240 -9.84 -0.14 -8.33
C LYS A 240 -9.21 -1.44 -8.83
N TYR A 241 -8.46 -1.34 -9.92
CA TYR A 241 -7.75 -2.47 -10.52
C TYR A 241 -6.24 -2.28 -10.39
N THR A 242 -5.54 -3.35 -10.06
CA THR A 242 -4.09 -3.47 -10.16
C THR A 242 -3.73 -4.80 -10.81
N ASP A 243 -2.50 -4.95 -11.26
CA ASP A 243 -1.98 -6.19 -11.81
C ASP A 243 -0.50 -6.37 -11.43
N ASN A 244 0.02 -7.57 -11.66
CA ASN A 244 1.44 -7.88 -11.50
C ASN A 244 2.08 -8.39 -12.80
N LEU A 245 1.58 -7.94 -13.97
CA LEU A 245 2.01 -8.48 -15.27
C LEU A 245 3.51 -8.32 -15.49
N VAL A 246 4.07 -7.16 -15.14
CA VAL A 246 5.50 -6.90 -15.33
C VAL A 246 6.36 -7.79 -14.43
N GLU A 247 5.96 -7.95 -13.17
CA GLU A 247 6.64 -8.84 -12.21
C GLU A 247 6.56 -10.30 -12.67
N ALA A 248 5.40 -10.75 -13.14
CA ALA A 248 5.19 -12.10 -13.64
C ALA A 248 6.04 -12.39 -14.89
N LEU A 249 6.11 -11.45 -15.83
CA LEU A 249 6.96 -11.55 -17.02
C LEU A 249 8.45 -11.64 -16.64
N LYS A 250 8.93 -10.75 -15.76
CA LYS A 250 10.31 -10.79 -15.26
C LYS A 250 10.64 -12.09 -14.55
N ALA A 251 9.73 -12.60 -13.71
CA ALA A 251 9.87 -13.88 -13.03
C ALA A 251 9.92 -15.06 -14.01
N ALA A 252 9.28 -14.93 -15.18
CA ALA A 252 9.35 -15.89 -16.28
C ALA A 252 10.61 -15.73 -17.16
N GLY A 253 11.52 -14.79 -16.84
CA GLY A 253 12.71 -14.51 -17.63
C GLY A 253 12.48 -13.63 -18.85
N VAL A 254 11.34 -12.94 -18.92
CA VAL A 254 11.00 -12.02 -20.01
C VAL A 254 11.43 -10.61 -19.64
N GLU A 255 12.27 -10.00 -20.48
CA GLU A 255 12.64 -8.61 -20.33
C GLU A 255 11.46 -7.69 -20.70
N VAL A 256 11.20 -6.69 -19.86
CA VAL A 256 10.20 -5.65 -20.10
C VAL A 256 10.90 -4.30 -20.07
N LYS A 257 10.85 -3.57 -21.18
CA LYS A 257 11.44 -2.25 -21.34
C LYS A 257 10.43 -1.29 -21.93
N ASP A 258 10.23 -0.14 -21.28
CA ASP A 258 9.27 0.89 -21.70
C ASP A 258 7.84 0.34 -21.94
N ASN A 259 7.40 -0.58 -21.08
CA ASN A 259 6.14 -1.36 -21.19
C ASN A 259 6.06 -2.29 -22.40
N TRP A 260 7.13 -2.50 -23.16
CA TRP A 260 7.20 -3.47 -24.25
C TRP A 260 7.98 -4.72 -23.84
N PHE A 261 7.55 -5.86 -24.37
CA PHE A 261 8.20 -7.15 -24.15
C PHE A 261 8.05 -8.05 -25.38
N VAL A 262 8.96 -9.02 -25.54
CA VAL A 262 8.81 -10.07 -26.55
C VAL A 262 7.86 -11.12 -26.00
N ALA A 263 6.76 -11.37 -26.69
CA ALA A 263 5.67 -12.18 -26.16
C ALA A 263 6.06 -13.66 -26.09
N PRO A 264 5.94 -14.30 -24.91
CA PRO A 264 5.96 -15.76 -24.80
C PRO A 264 4.74 -16.38 -25.50
N LYS A 265 4.81 -17.65 -25.89
CA LYS A 265 3.63 -18.41 -26.36
C LYS A 265 2.49 -18.44 -25.34
N SER A 266 2.82 -18.45 -24.06
CA SER A 266 1.84 -18.31 -22.99
C SER A 266 2.50 -17.69 -21.77
N PHE A 267 1.75 -16.88 -21.05
CA PHE A 267 2.15 -16.36 -19.74
C PHE A 267 0.94 -16.16 -18.85
N THR A 268 1.16 -16.19 -17.54
CA THR A 268 0.10 -16.00 -16.54
C THR A 268 0.48 -14.85 -15.62
N PHE A 269 -0.51 -14.05 -15.26
CA PHE A 269 -0.38 -12.98 -14.29
C PHE A 269 -1.70 -12.83 -13.51
N ASN A 270 -1.69 -12.00 -12.49
CA ASN A 270 -2.82 -11.76 -11.62
C ASN A 270 -3.35 -10.34 -11.84
N MET A 271 -4.67 -10.21 -12.01
CA MET A 271 -5.38 -8.95 -11.84
C MET A 271 -6.08 -8.93 -10.49
N THR A 272 -5.95 -7.85 -9.75
CA THR A 272 -6.62 -7.67 -8.45
C THR A 272 -7.61 -6.53 -8.56
N ALA A 273 -8.84 -6.79 -8.12
CA ALA A 273 -9.91 -5.81 -8.01
C ALA A 273 -10.19 -5.55 -6.54
N THR A 274 -10.27 -4.27 -6.15
CA THR A 274 -10.54 -3.84 -4.77
C THR A 274 -11.67 -2.83 -4.77
N ALA A 275 -12.69 -3.08 -3.95
CA ALA A 275 -13.82 -2.18 -3.77
C ALA A 275 -13.49 -1.09 -2.76
N ASN A 276 -13.79 0.17 -3.10
CA ASN A 276 -13.46 1.32 -2.26
C ASN A 276 -14.40 1.50 -1.04
N ASN A 277 -15.57 0.86 -1.04
CA ASN A 277 -16.58 1.02 0.01
C ASN A 277 -16.33 0.10 1.21
N ASN A 278 -15.62 -1.01 1.06
CA ASN A 278 -15.33 -1.95 2.16
C ASN A 278 -13.95 -2.60 2.10
N ASP A 279 -13.07 -2.16 1.20
CA ASP A 279 -11.74 -2.72 0.92
C ASP A 279 -11.74 -4.21 0.54
N ALA A 280 -12.89 -4.82 0.26
CA ALA A 280 -12.94 -6.20 -0.20
C ALA A 280 -12.14 -6.30 -1.50
N SER A 281 -11.34 -7.35 -1.63
CA SER A 281 -10.46 -7.55 -2.77
C SER A 281 -10.50 -8.98 -3.26
N LYS A 282 -10.41 -9.18 -4.58
CA LYS A 282 -10.30 -10.51 -5.18
C LYS A 282 -9.36 -10.48 -6.36
N THR A 283 -8.53 -11.52 -6.46
CA THR A 283 -7.58 -11.71 -7.55
C THR A 283 -8.14 -12.69 -8.58
N LEU A 284 -7.95 -12.35 -9.86
CA LEU A 284 -8.18 -13.20 -11.02
C LEU A 284 -6.83 -13.61 -11.60
N ALA A 285 -6.51 -14.90 -11.57
CA ALA A 285 -5.39 -15.44 -12.33
C ALA A 285 -5.77 -15.48 -13.82
N VAL A 286 -4.96 -14.85 -14.66
CA VAL A 286 -5.21 -14.70 -16.09
C VAL A 286 -4.09 -15.35 -16.87
N THR A 287 -4.45 -16.32 -17.70
CA THR A 287 -3.54 -16.91 -18.70
C THR A 287 -3.77 -16.25 -20.04
N VAL A 288 -2.70 -15.73 -20.63
CA VAL A 288 -2.68 -15.17 -21.98
C VAL A 288 -2.03 -16.19 -22.90
N ASN A 289 -2.74 -16.60 -23.94
CA ASN A 289 -2.20 -17.44 -25.00
C ASN A 289 -1.83 -16.55 -26.20
N VAL A 290 -0.63 -16.75 -26.73
CA VAL A 290 -0.09 -16.00 -27.86
C VAL A 290 0.35 -16.98 -28.94
N PRO A 291 -0.52 -17.30 -29.92
CA PRO A 291 -0.23 -18.34 -30.92
C PRO A 291 1.06 -18.09 -31.72
N ASN A 292 1.36 -16.83 -31.99
CA ASN A 292 2.60 -16.40 -32.67
C ASN A 292 3.71 -15.94 -31.69
N GLY A 293 3.57 -16.25 -30.40
CA GLY A 293 4.57 -15.94 -29.38
C GLY A 293 5.82 -16.82 -29.50
N LYS A 294 6.91 -16.38 -28.88
CA LYS A 294 8.17 -17.13 -28.83
C LYS A 294 8.14 -18.16 -27.70
N GLU A 295 8.82 -19.28 -27.91
CA GLU A 295 9.16 -20.16 -26.80
C GLU A 295 10.05 -19.40 -25.83
N VAL A 296 9.70 -19.41 -24.55
CA VAL A 296 10.55 -18.88 -23.50
C VAL A 296 11.20 -20.03 -22.77
N THR A 297 12.52 -20.07 -22.79
CA THR A 297 13.28 -20.88 -21.84
C THR A 297 13.28 -20.09 -20.52
N PRO A 298 12.74 -20.63 -19.42
CA PRO A 298 12.75 -19.93 -18.13
C PRO A 298 14.17 -19.50 -17.79
N ALA A 299 14.35 -18.29 -17.25
CA ALA A 299 15.66 -17.85 -16.77
C ALA A 299 16.17 -18.84 -15.71
N THR A 300 17.26 -19.54 -16.00
CA THR A 300 17.96 -20.38 -15.04
C THR A 300 18.81 -19.51 -14.13
N VAL A 301 18.61 -19.60 -12.81
CA VAL A 301 19.50 -18.98 -11.83
C VAL A 301 20.91 -19.56 -12.03
N PRO A 302 21.95 -18.72 -12.25
CA PRO A 302 23.31 -19.21 -12.35
C PRO A 302 23.69 -20.00 -11.10
N SER A 303 24.15 -21.23 -11.30
CA SER A 303 24.51 -22.14 -10.22
C SER A 303 25.81 -22.85 -10.52
N GLN A 304 26.50 -23.22 -9.45
CA GLN A 304 27.71 -24.03 -9.51
C GLN A 304 27.52 -25.31 -8.67
N PRO A 305 28.02 -26.46 -9.14
CA PRO A 305 28.05 -27.66 -8.34
C PRO A 305 29.10 -27.51 -7.24
N LYS A 306 28.72 -27.80 -6.00
CA LYS A 306 29.59 -27.80 -4.83
C LYS A 306 29.44 -29.11 -4.08
N THR A 307 30.56 -29.71 -3.72
CA THR A 307 30.60 -30.91 -2.88
C THR A 307 30.43 -30.50 -1.41
N ILE A 308 29.50 -31.15 -0.72
CA ILE A 308 29.33 -30.99 0.72
C ILE A 308 30.48 -31.69 1.46
N MET A 309 31.16 -30.98 2.36
CA MET A 309 32.30 -31.52 3.10
C MET A 309 31.90 -32.05 4.49
N HIS A 310 30.81 -31.52 5.05
CA HIS A 310 30.24 -31.94 6.33
C HIS A 310 28.72 -32.07 6.22
N ASN A 311 28.10 -33.01 6.95
CA ASN A 311 26.64 -33.15 6.94
C ASN A 311 25.97 -31.79 7.19
N ALA A 312 25.16 -31.35 6.23
CA ALA A 312 24.62 -30.00 6.18
C ALA A 312 23.11 -30.01 6.32
N TYR A 313 22.57 -29.19 7.22
CA TYR A 313 21.14 -28.93 7.28
C TYR A 313 20.76 -27.74 6.40
N PHE A 314 19.48 -27.66 6.04
CA PHE A 314 18.93 -26.51 5.33
C PHE A 314 18.45 -25.44 6.32
N TYR A 315 18.64 -24.18 5.95
CA TYR A 315 18.21 -23.00 6.69
C TYR A 315 17.34 -22.11 5.82
N ASP A 316 16.54 -21.25 6.44
CA ASP A 316 15.89 -20.11 5.79
C ASP A 316 16.77 -18.86 5.86
N LYS A 317 16.31 -17.76 5.26
CA LYS A 317 16.98 -16.45 5.25
C LYS A 317 17.22 -15.84 6.64
N ASP A 318 16.53 -16.33 7.67
CA ASP A 318 16.62 -15.86 9.05
C ASP A 318 17.51 -16.80 9.90
N ALA A 319 18.29 -17.66 9.22
CA ALA A 319 19.18 -18.67 9.81
C ALA A 319 18.46 -19.71 10.68
N LYS A 320 17.15 -19.91 10.49
CA LYS A 320 16.41 -20.99 11.18
C LYS A 320 16.41 -22.24 10.33
N ARG A 321 16.58 -23.39 10.98
CA ARG A 321 16.59 -24.69 10.31
C ARG A 321 15.23 -24.97 9.67
N VAL A 322 15.24 -25.37 8.40
CA VAL A 322 14.04 -25.73 7.63
C VAL A 322 13.95 -27.25 7.52
N GLY A 323 12.95 -27.83 8.16
CA GLY A 323 12.70 -29.28 8.12
C GLY A 323 13.76 -30.14 8.82
N THR A 324 13.68 -31.45 8.59
CA THR A 324 14.58 -32.45 9.20
C THR A 324 15.66 -32.95 8.25
N ASP A 325 15.50 -32.69 6.94
CA ASP A 325 16.38 -33.18 5.90
C ASP A 325 17.79 -32.59 5.99
N LYS A 326 18.75 -33.35 5.47
CA LYS A 326 20.17 -32.95 5.42
C LYS A 326 20.82 -33.44 4.15
N VAL A 327 21.79 -32.69 3.65
CA VAL A 327 22.69 -33.17 2.62
C VAL A 327 23.84 -33.89 3.32
N THR A 328 24.01 -35.18 3.03
CA THR A 328 25.10 -35.97 3.59
C THR A 328 26.44 -35.55 2.97
N ARG A 329 27.50 -35.67 3.77
CA ARG A 329 28.88 -35.42 3.30
C ARG A 329 29.18 -36.15 1.99
N TYR A 330 30.02 -35.51 1.17
CA TYR A 330 30.51 -35.95 -0.14
C TYR A 330 29.46 -36.05 -1.25
N ASN A 331 28.23 -35.62 -1.00
CA ASN A 331 27.26 -35.39 -2.08
C ASN A 331 27.47 -34.01 -2.71
N THR A 332 27.13 -33.91 -3.99
CA THR A 332 27.13 -32.66 -4.74
C THR A 332 25.76 -32.00 -4.67
N VAL A 333 25.74 -30.70 -4.45
CA VAL A 333 24.55 -29.85 -4.53
C VAL A 333 24.82 -28.69 -5.47
N ASN A 334 23.81 -28.27 -6.23
CA ASN A 334 23.91 -27.03 -7.00
C ASN A 334 23.54 -25.86 -6.08
N VAL A 335 24.39 -24.85 -6.05
CA VAL A 335 24.21 -23.69 -5.20
C VAL A 335 24.44 -22.39 -5.96
N SER A 336 24.01 -21.27 -5.38
CA SER A 336 24.25 -19.93 -5.89
C SER A 336 25.74 -19.69 -6.16
N MET A 337 26.03 -18.83 -7.16
CA MET A 337 27.41 -18.44 -7.47
C MET A 337 28.09 -17.72 -6.30
N ASN A 338 27.31 -17.00 -5.48
CA ASN A 338 27.78 -16.18 -4.37
C ASN A 338 27.23 -16.66 -3.04
N LYS A 339 27.98 -16.38 -1.96
CA LYS A 339 27.53 -16.53 -0.57
C LYS A 339 26.73 -15.32 -0.13
N THR A 340 25.80 -15.53 0.80
CA THR A 340 25.03 -14.48 1.47
C THR A 340 25.35 -14.51 2.96
N LYS A 341 25.70 -13.36 3.53
CA LYS A 341 25.90 -13.22 4.98
C LYS A 341 24.59 -12.88 5.67
N PHE A 342 24.16 -13.72 6.61
CA PHE A 342 22.94 -13.50 7.38
C PHE A 342 23.19 -12.62 8.60
N SER A 343 22.10 -12.23 9.28
CA SER A 343 22.14 -11.35 10.47
C SER A 343 22.92 -11.95 11.65
N ASN A 344 23.05 -13.28 11.70
CA ASN A 344 23.89 -14.00 12.66
C ASN A 344 25.39 -13.94 12.35
N GLY A 345 25.79 -13.27 11.27
CA GLY A 345 27.19 -13.11 10.85
C GLY A 345 27.78 -14.31 10.09
N ILE A 346 27.01 -15.37 9.87
CA ILE A 346 27.44 -16.58 9.15
C ILE A 346 27.09 -16.45 7.66
N GLU A 347 27.95 -17.00 6.80
CA GLU A 347 27.75 -17.03 5.36
C GLU A 347 27.09 -18.34 4.90
N TYR A 348 26.16 -18.23 3.95
CA TYR A 348 25.41 -19.36 3.41
C TYR A 348 25.37 -19.30 1.89
N TYR A 349 25.31 -20.46 1.25
CA TYR A 349 24.90 -20.57 -0.15
C TYR A 349 23.42 -20.88 -0.25
N GLU A 350 22.73 -20.31 -1.23
CA GLU A 350 21.37 -20.70 -1.56
C GLU A 350 21.39 -21.96 -2.44
N VAL A 351 20.52 -22.91 -2.15
CA VAL A 351 20.39 -24.15 -2.92
C VAL A 351 19.55 -23.88 -4.17
N ILE A 352 20.08 -24.32 -5.32
CA ILE A 352 19.45 -24.16 -6.63
C ILE A 352 19.05 -25.54 -7.16
N GLU A 353 17.75 -25.71 -7.45
CA GLU A 353 17.21 -26.95 -8.02
C GLU A 353 16.41 -26.64 -9.28
N GLY A 354 16.65 -27.39 -10.36
CA GLY A 354 15.98 -27.16 -11.64
C GLY A 354 16.15 -25.74 -12.20
N GLY A 355 17.28 -25.08 -11.90
CA GLY A 355 17.54 -23.70 -12.29
C GLY A 355 16.77 -22.65 -11.49
N LYS A 356 16.18 -23.00 -10.34
CA LYS A 356 15.43 -22.08 -9.47
C LYS A 356 16.03 -22.04 -8.07
N ALA A 357 16.07 -20.83 -7.50
CA ALA A 357 16.33 -20.62 -6.08
C ALA A 357 15.23 -21.29 -5.25
N THR A 358 15.64 -22.10 -4.29
CA THR A 358 14.71 -22.88 -3.45
C THR A 358 14.28 -22.14 -2.19
N GLY A 359 14.93 -21.01 -1.84
CA GLY A 359 14.77 -20.37 -0.53
C GLY A 359 15.39 -21.16 0.63
N LYS A 360 16.08 -22.28 0.34
CA LYS A 360 16.83 -23.08 1.30
C LYS A 360 18.31 -22.75 1.20
N PHE A 361 18.98 -22.70 2.35
CA PHE A 361 20.36 -22.28 2.45
C PHE A 361 21.22 -23.32 3.18
N ILE A 362 22.48 -23.46 2.78
CA ILE A 362 23.47 -24.31 3.44
C ILE A 362 24.62 -23.42 3.93
N ASN A 363 25.05 -23.61 5.18
CA ASN A 363 26.19 -22.87 5.74
C ASN A 363 27.45 -23.14 4.89
N ALA A 364 28.12 -22.07 4.47
CA ALA A 364 29.29 -22.13 3.63
C ALA A 364 30.41 -22.99 4.23
N ASP A 365 30.58 -23.04 5.55
CA ASP A 365 31.60 -23.87 6.20
C ASP A 365 31.35 -25.37 6.04
N ASN A 366 30.10 -25.80 5.82
CA ASN A 366 29.79 -27.19 5.51
C ASN A 366 30.16 -27.57 4.06
N ILE A 367 30.42 -26.58 3.20
CA ILE A 367 30.76 -26.73 1.78
C ILE A 367 32.24 -26.44 1.53
N ASP A 368 32.72 -25.28 1.97
CA ASP A 368 34.08 -24.79 1.74
C ASP A 368 35.07 -25.29 2.83
N GLY A 369 34.59 -26.05 3.82
CA GLY A 369 35.41 -26.67 4.87
C GLY A 369 36.35 -27.76 4.35
N THR A 370 37.35 -28.14 5.15
CA THR A 370 38.32 -29.18 4.76
C THR A 370 37.81 -30.59 5.04
N LYS A 371 38.33 -31.56 4.28
CA LYS A 371 38.02 -32.99 4.50
C LYS A 371 38.44 -33.37 5.92
N ARG A 372 37.49 -33.86 6.73
CA ARG A 372 37.83 -34.55 7.98
C ARG A 372 38.42 -35.91 7.62
N THR A 373 39.72 -36.04 7.81
CA THR A 373 40.46 -37.31 7.78
C THR A 373 39.98 -38.26 8.86
#